data_AF-A0A2H5PXB4-F1
#
_entry.id   AF-A0A2H5PXB4-F1
#
_cell.length_a   1.000
_cell.length_b   1.000
_cell.length_c   1.000
_cell.angle_alpha   90.00
_cell.angle_beta   90.00
_cell.angle_gamma   90.00
#
_symmetry.space_group_name_H-M   'P 1'
#
loop_
_entity.id
_entity.type
_entity.pdbx_description
1 polymer ?
#
loop_
_entity_poly.entity_id
_entity_poly.type
_entity_poly.pdbx_seq_one_letter_code
_entity_poly.pdbx_strand_id
1 'polypeptide(L)'
;MRRETAQDIFVNFKELFFYNGNKLPFAAAQIGQTFRNEISPCQGLIRVCEFTLAEIEHFVAPQDKSHPKFSKVANLEFLMFPREEQMSINNETLGYFIGRVYLFLACLGIDKERLRFRQHLANEMAHYAANCWDAEIECSHGWIECVGIADRSTYDLHAHTKLVIAPVKKELGLAFKGSQKNVVEALEAMNEKEAMEMKAALESKGEVEFYVCTLGKNVCIKKNMLLISKEKKKEHQRVFTPSVIEPSFGIGRIIYCLYEHSFYTRPSKAGDEQLNVFRFPPLVAPIKCTVFPLVQNQQHEEVAKVISTLLKVAGISHKIDITGLCSG
;
A
#
# COMPACT_ATOMS: atom_id res chain seq x y z
N MET A 1 1.82 20.91 -3.00
CA MET A 1 0.92 20.14 -2.11
C MET A 1 1.09 18.66 -2.42
N ARG A 2 1.08 17.78 -1.40
CA ARG A 2 1.28 16.34 -1.59
C ARG A 2 0.01 15.67 -2.14
N ARG A 3 0.18 14.74 -3.08
CA ARG A 3 -0.94 13.99 -3.72
C ARG A 3 -1.34 12.72 -2.97
N GLU A 4 -0.46 12.23 -2.10
CA GLU A 4 -0.60 11.06 -1.22
C GLU A 4 0.25 11.28 0.05
N THR A 5 0.10 10.43 1.07
CA THR A 5 0.88 10.48 2.31
C THR A 5 2.04 9.48 2.35
N ALA A 6 2.00 8.43 1.53
CA ALA A 6 2.99 7.37 1.43
C ALA A 6 4.44 7.87 1.17
N GLN A 7 4.61 8.91 0.36
CA GLN A 7 5.93 9.44 -0.02
C GLN A 7 6.79 9.84 1.19
N ASP A 8 6.17 10.42 2.22
CA ASP A 8 6.87 10.83 3.45
C ASP A 8 7.43 9.60 4.20
N ILE A 9 6.72 8.47 4.16
CA ILE A 9 7.14 7.22 4.77
C ILE A 9 8.33 6.62 4.01
N PHE A 10 8.30 6.64 2.68
CA PHE A 10 9.40 6.12 1.86
C PHE A 10 10.69 6.92 2.01
N VAL A 11 10.61 8.25 2.06
CA VAL A 11 11.78 9.12 2.27
C VAL A 11 12.45 8.81 3.62
N ASN A 12 11.65 8.53 4.65
CA ASN A 12 12.13 8.22 6.00
C ASN A 12 12.39 6.72 6.24
N PHE A 13 12.35 5.88 5.21
CA PHE A 13 12.48 4.42 5.35
C PHE A 13 13.72 3.99 6.14
N LYS A 14 14.88 4.60 5.88
CA LYS A 14 16.14 4.23 6.56
C LYS A 14 16.06 4.42 8.07
N GLU A 15 15.47 5.52 8.51
CA GLU A 15 15.29 5.83 9.93
C GLU A 15 14.28 4.88 10.55
N LEU A 16 13.13 4.68 9.90
CA LEU A 16 12.08 3.76 10.36
C LEU A 16 12.58 2.32 10.47
N PHE A 17 13.35 1.85 9.49
CA PHE A 17 13.98 0.53 9.51
C PHE A 17 15.00 0.39 10.64
N PHE A 18 15.81 1.44 10.86
CA PHE A 18 16.74 1.49 11.98
C PHE A 18 16.02 1.44 13.32
N TYR A 19 14.94 2.20 13.51
CA TYR A 19 14.12 2.16 14.73
C TYR A 19 13.47 0.80 14.97
N ASN A 20 13.17 0.04 13.90
CA ASN A 20 12.72 -1.35 14.01
C ASN A 20 13.87 -2.36 14.26
N GLY A 21 15.08 -1.89 14.55
CA GLY A 21 16.25 -2.73 14.79
C GLY A 21 16.77 -3.43 13.54
N ASN A 22 16.58 -2.83 12.36
CA ASN A 22 16.96 -3.36 11.06
C ASN A 22 16.36 -4.73 10.75
N LYS A 23 15.11 -4.95 11.14
CA LYS A 23 14.38 -6.21 10.92
C LYS A 23 13.14 -5.99 10.07
N LEU A 24 12.82 -6.99 9.25
CA LEU A 24 11.56 -7.12 8.55
C LEU A 24 10.77 -8.29 9.16
N PRO A 25 9.42 -8.28 9.06
CA PRO A 25 8.61 -7.19 8.52
C PRO A 25 8.43 -6.03 9.51
N PHE A 26 8.07 -4.85 9.01
CA PHE A 26 7.62 -3.72 9.83
C PHE A 26 6.60 -2.87 9.08
N ALA A 27 5.83 -2.04 9.80
CA ALA A 27 4.89 -1.12 9.19
C ALA A 27 5.10 0.29 9.70
N ALA A 28 4.86 1.27 8.83
CA ALA A 28 4.69 2.66 9.19
C ALA A 28 3.33 3.14 8.67
N ALA A 29 2.75 4.14 9.32
CA ALA A 29 1.45 4.65 8.94
C ALA A 29 1.43 6.17 9.05
N GLN A 30 0.63 6.81 8.21
CA GLN A 30 0.44 8.25 8.21
C GLN A 30 -1.02 8.60 7.99
N ILE A 31 -1.52 9.57 8.76
CA ILE A 31 -2.85 10.13 8.61
C ILE A 31 -2.68 11.61 8.31
N GLY A 32 -3.26 12.11 7.22
CA GLY A 32 -3.16 13.52 6.90
C GLY A 32 -3.92 13.95 5.66
N GLN A 33 -3.95 15.27 5.45
CA GLN A 33 -4.56 15.86 4.27
C GLN A 33 -3.71 15.60 3.02
N THR A 34 -4.40 15.35 1.92
CA THR A 34 -3.86 15.16 0.57
C THR A 34 -4.66 15.97 -0.43
N PHE A 35 -4.02 16.33 -1.53
CA PHE A 35 -4.58 17.25 -2.50
C PHE A 35 -4.50 16.65 -3.91
N ARG A 36 -5.63 16.61 -4.61
CA ARG A 36 -5.69 16.23 -6.02
C ARG A 36 -6.27 17.39 -6.82
N ASN A 37 -5.59 17.76 -7.90
CA ASN A 37 -6.08 18.81 -8.81
C ASN A 37 -7.17 18.22 -9.71
N GLU A 38 -8.35 18.02 -9.12
CA GLU A 38 -9.49 17.40 -9.76
C GLU A 38 -10.15 18.37 -10.75
N ILE A 39 -10.39 17.92 -11.97
CA ILE A 39 -10.90 18.77 -13.05
C ILE A 39 -12.33 19.23 -12.75
N SER A 40 -13.15 18.31 -12.22
CA SER A 40 -14.54 18.57 -11.84
C SER A 40 -14.89 17.85 -10.53
N PRO A 41 -14.74 18.51 -9.38
CA PRO A 41 -15.22 18.00 -8.10
C PRO A 41 -16.74 17.78 -8.14
N CYS A 42 -17.21 16.61 -7.70
CA CYS A 42 -18.63 16.24 -7.75
C CYS A 42 -18.98 15.19 -6.69
N GLN A 43 -20.27 14.88 -6.54
CA GLN A 43 -20.75 13.79 -5.67
C GLN A 43 -20.38 13.96 -4.19
N GLY A 44 -20.40 15.21 -3.69
CA GLY A 44 -20.16 15.52 -2.29
C GLY A 44 -18.75 15.11 -1.82
N LEU A 45 -18.67 14.24 -0.83
CA LEU A 45 -17.39 13.78 -0.25
C LEU A 45 -16.68 12.70 -1.08
N ILE A 46 -17.29 12.22 -2.16
CA ILE A 46 -16.72 11.14 -2.98
C ILE A 46 -15.54 11.64 -3.84
N ARG A 47 -15.66 12.84 -4.41
CA ARG A 47 -14.68 13.43 -5.33
C ARG A 47 -14.41 14.89 -5.00
N VAL A 48 -13.37 15.11 -4.21
CA VAL A 48 -12.97 16.42 -3.67
C VAL A 48 -11.49 16.72 -3.95
N CYS A 49 -11.11 18.00 -3.94
CA CYS A 49 -9.72 18.43 -4.17
C CYS A 49 -8.82 18.27 -2.94
N GLU A 50 -9.40 18.30 -1.74
CA GLU A 50 -8.71 18.10 -0.46
C GLU A 50 -9.44 17.04 0.35
N PHE A 51 -8.71 16.03 0.81
CA PHE A 51 -9.27 14.94 1.61
C PHE A 51 -8.21 14.29 2.50
N THR A 52 -8.70 13.70 3.59
CA THR A 52 -7.86 12.96 4.53
C THR A 52 -7.68 11.53 4.06
N LEU A 53 -6.41 11.11 3.96
CA LEU A 53 -6.03 9.71 3.83
C LEU A 53 -5.45 9.20 5.15
N ALA A 54 -5.68 7.93 5.40
CA ALA A 54 -4.86 7.15 6.32
C ALA A 54 -4.18 6.06 5.49
N GLU A 55 -2.85 6.00 5.47
CA GLU A 55 -2.09 5.03 4.67
C GLU A 55 -1.15 4.25 5.57
N ILE A 56 -0.95 2.99 5.23
CA ILE A 56 -0.05 2.09 5.95
C ILE A 56 0.92 1.52 4.93
N GLU A 57 2.22 1.69 5.13
CA GLU A 57 3.26 1.00 4.37
C GLU A 57 3.77 -0.18 5.18
N HIS A 58 3.40 -1.40 4.78
CA HIS A 58 3.88 -2.63 5.41
C HIS A 58 5.02 -3.25 4.60
N PHE A 59 6.25 -3.06 5.09
CA PHE A 59 7.48 -3.56 4.48
C PHE A 59 7.70 -5.03 4.83
N VAL A 60 7.83 -5.87 3.82
CA VAL A 60 8.06 -7.32 3.94
C VAL A 60 9.20 -7.80 3.04
N ALA A 61 9.76 -8.96 3.36
CA ALA A 61 10.74 -9.59 2.49
C ALA A 61 10.05 -10.04 1.18
N PRO A 62 10.61 -9.74 -0.01
CA PRO A 62 9.99 -10.13 -1.28
C PRO A 62 9.80 -11.65 -1.44
N GLN A 63 10.69 -12.46 -0.82
CA GLN A 63 10.64 -13.92 -0.90
C GLN A 63 9.75 -14.56 0.17
N ASP A 64 9.38 -13.82 1.22
CA ASP A 64 8.55 -14.31 2.31
C ASP A 64 7.45 -13.29 2.62
N LYS A 65 6.28 -13.52 2.01
CA LYS A 65 5.05 -12.78 2.24
C LYS A 65 4.05 -13.57 3.12
N SER A 66 4.57 -14.40 4.03
CA SER A 66 3.76 -15.00 5.09
C SER A 66 3.40 -13.94 6.14
N HIS A 67 2.28 -14.14 6.85
CA HIS A 67 1.87 -13.23 7.91
C HIS A 67 1.50 -13.99 9.19
N PRO A 68 2.23 -13.81 10.32
CA PRO A 68 2.04 -14.61 11.54
C PRO A 68 0.62 -14.57 12.13
N LYS A 69 -0.17 -13.54 11.79
CA LYS A 69 -1.55 -13.36 12.28
C LYS A 69 -2.61 -13.65 11.22
N PHE A 70 -2.25 -14.23 10.08
CA PHE A 70 -3.19 -14.55 9.00
C PHE A 70 -4.31 -15.48 9.48
N SER A 71 -3.99 -16.44 10.35
CA SER A 71 -4.97 -17.35 10.98
C SER A 71 -6.12 -16.63 11.70
N LYS A 72 -5.95 -15.38 12.12
CA LYS A 72 -7.02 -14.58 12.75
C LYS A 72 -8.11 -14.12 11.79
N VAL A 73 -7.83 -14.15 10.48
CA VAL A 73 -8.75 -13.67 9.45
C VAL A 73 -9.00 -14.68 8.33
N ALA A 74 -8.31 -15.83 8.36
CA ALA A 74 -8.40 -16.87 7.32
C ALA A 74 -9.81 -17.42 7.11
N ASN A 75 -10.65 -17.42 8.15
CA ASN A 75 -12.02 -17.95 8.10
C ASN A 75 -13.08 -16.85 7.90
N LEU A 76 -12.70 -15.62 7.53
CA LEU A 76 -13.67 -14.58 7.26
C LEU A 76 -14.35 -14.82 5.91
N GLU A 77 -15.67 -14.72 5.91
CA GLU A 77 -16.50 -14.75 4.71
C GLU A 77 -17.01 -13.34 4.42
N PHE A 78 -16.76 -12.86 3.22
CA PHE A 78 -17.19 -11.53 2.76
C PHE A 78 -17.45 -11.57 1.26
N LEU A 79 -18.23 -10.61 0.79
CA LEU A 79 -18.59 -10.50 -0.62
C LEU A 79 -17.32 -10.19 -1.43
N MET A 80 -17.07 -11.00 -2.45
CA MET A 80 -16.04 -10.76 -3.45
C MET A 80 -16.72 -10.54 -4.80
N PHE A 81 -16.08 -9.77 -5.67
CA PHE A 81 -16.51 -9.67 -7.07
C PHE A 81 -16.45 -11.07 -7.74
N PRO A 82 -17.19 -11.33 -8.82
CA PRO A 82 -17.27 -12.66 -9.43
C PRO A 82 -15.90 -13.30 -9.69
N ARG A 83 -15.77 -14.56 -9.26
CA ARG A 83 -14.51 -15.32 -9.31
C ARG A 83 -13.97 -15.48 -10.73
N GLU A 84 -14.83 -15.55 -11.75
CA GLU A 84 -14.39 -15.65 -13.14
C GLU A 84 -13.57 -14.44 -13.60
N GLU A 85 -13.75 -13.31 -12.94
CA GLU A 85 -13.09 -12.04 -13.24
C GLU A 85 -11.91 -11.75 -12.28
N GLN A 86 -11.59 -12.69 -11.39
CA GLN A 86 -10.59 -12.49 -10.34
C GLN A 86 -9.59 -13.64 -10.23
N MET A 87 -8.36 -13.29 -9.87
CA MET A 87 -7.35 -14.23 -9.42
C MET A 87 -7.50 -14.50 -7.92
N SER A 88 -6.87 -15.58 -7.45
CA SER A 88 -6.78 -15.87 -6.01
C SER A 88 -5.92 -14.83 -5.30
N ILE A 89 -6.15 -14.63 -4.00
CA ILE A 89 -5.31 -13.76 -3.17
C ILE A 89 -3.88 -14.33 -3.14
N ASN A 90 -2.91 -13.53 -3.59
CA ASN A 90 -1.56 -14.00 -3.90
C ASN A 90 -0.73 -14.45 -2.69
N ASN A 91 -0.97 -13.90 -1.48
CA ASN A 91 -0.16 -14.20 -0.30
C ASN A 91 -0.90 -13.91 1.02
N GLU A 92 -0.41 -14.48 2.13
CA GLU A 92 -1.02 -14.35 3.46
C GLU A 92 -0.99 -12.92 3.99
N THR A 93 0.04 -12.14 3.69
CA THR A 93 0.11 -10.73 4.12
C THR A 93 -1.00 -9.90 3.49
N LEU A 94 -1.18 -10.02 2.17
CA LEU A 94 -2.28 -9.37 1.46
C LEU A 94 -3.64 -9.82 1.98
N GLY A 95 -3.84 -11.14 2.16
CA GLY A 95 -5.07 -11.69 2.75
C GLY A 95 -5.30 -11.21 4.18
N TYR A 96 -4.25 -11.05 4.97
CA TYR A 96 -4.34 -10.50 6.32
C TYR A 96 -4.87 -9.07 6.31
N PHE A 97 -4.32 -8.20 5.45
CA PHE A 97 -4.79 -6.82 5.35
C PHE A 97 -6.20 -6.71 4.81
N ILE A 98 -6.58 -7.51 3.80
CA ILE A 98 -7.98 -7.59 3.32
C ILE A 98 -8.93 -7.93 4.49
N GLY A 99 -8.63 -9.00 5.24
CA GLY A 99 -9.47 -9.39 6.38
C GLY A 99 -9.52 -8.34 7.49
N ARG A 100 -8.41 -7.64 7.75
CA ARG A 100 -8.38 -6.54 8.73
C ARG A 100 -9.15 -5.31 8.28
N VAL A 101 -9.10 -4.98 7.00
CA VAL A 101 -9.89 -3.89 6.40
C VAL A 101 -11.38 -4.22 6.49
N TYR A 102 -11.79 -5.44 6.16
CA TYR A 102 -13.16 -5.90 6.32
C TYR A 102 -13.66 -5.73 7.77
N LEU A 103 -12.89 -6.24 8.74
CA LEU A 103 -13.24 -6.14 10.16
C LEU A 103 -13.32 -4.68 10.63
N PHE A 104 -12.42 -3.82 10.14
CA PHE A 104 -12.42 -2.41 10.46
C PHE A 104 -13.70 -1.73 9.94
N LEU A 105 -14.01 -1.87 8.65
CA LEU A 105 -15.20 -1.26 8.04
C LEU A 105 -16.49 -1.78 8.68
N ALA A 106 -16.60 -3.08 8.92
CA ALA A 106 -17.75 -3.67 9.62
C ALA A 106 -17.89 -3.14 11.05
N CYS A 107 -16.78 -2.95 11.77
CA CYS A 107 -16.78 -2.39 13.12
C CYS A 107 -17.21 -0.91 13.17
N LEU A 108 -16.92 -0.14 12.11
CA LEU A 108 -17.41 1.23 11.96
C LEU A 108 -18.92 1.32 11.74
N GLY A 109 -19.57 0.22 11.32
CA GLY A 109 -21.01 0.17 11.03
C GLY A 109 -21.35 0.12 9.55
N ILE A 110 -20.36 -0.13 8.67
CA ILE A 110 -20.64 -0.39 7.26
C ILE A 110 -21.38 -1.73 7.15
N ASP A 111 -22.55 -1.69 6.52
CA ASP A 111 -23.31 -2.87 6.13
C ASP A 111 -22.45 -3.87 5.33
N LYS A 112 -22.40 -5.11 5.82
CA LYS A 112 -21.59 -6.20 5.28
C LYS A 112 -22.11 -6.71 3.94
N GLU A 113 -23.42 -6.60 3.68
CA GLU A 113 -24.01 -7.01 2.41
C GLU A 113 -23.69 -6.02 1.29
N ARG A 114 -23.33 -4.79 1.68
CA ARG A 114 -23.00 -3.66 0.80
C ARG A 114 -21.50 -3.31 0.83
N LEU A 115 -20.67 -4.26 1.25
CA LEU A 115 -19.22 -4.17 1.30
C LEU A 115 -18.64 -5.35 0.52
N ARG A 116 -17.87 -5.06 -0.53
CA ARG A 116 -17.21 -6.10 -1.34
C ARG A 116 -15.73 -5.82 -1.55
N PHE A 117 -15.00 -6.85 -1.95
CA PHE A 117 -13.61 -6.74 -2.39
C PHE A 117 -13.48 -7.02 -3.89
N ARG A 118 -12.88 -6.07 -4.61
CA ARG A 118 -12.68 -6.14 -6.06
C ARG A 118 -11.18 -6.07 -6.38
N GLN A 119 -10.66 -7.10 -7.04
CA GLN A 119 -9.32 -7.06 -7.60
C GLN A 119 -9.27 -6.12 -8.82
N HIS A 120 -8.17 -5.38 -8.98
CA HIS A 120 -7.89 -4.64 -10.21
C HIS A 120 -7.60 -5.58 -11.37
N LEU A 121 -8.12 -5.24 -12.54
CA LEU A 121 -7.75 -5.90 -13.79
C LEU A 121 -6.36 -5.45 -14.24
N ALA A 122 -5.72 -6.22 -15.13
CA ALA A 122 -4.37 -5.93 -15.61
C ALA A 122 -4.22 -4.55 -16.29
N ASN A 123 -5.30 -4.04 -16.90
CA ASN A 123 -5.37 -2.72 -17.54
C ASN A 123 -5.66 -1.56 -16.56
N GLU A 124 -6.11 -1.87 -15.34
CA GLU A 124 -6.40 -0.89 -14.27
C GLU A 124 -5.26 -0.79 -13.26
N MET A 125 -4.41 -1.81 -13.21
CA MET A 125 -3.31 -1.92 -12.26
C MET A 125 -2.33 -0.74 -12.39
N ALA A 126 -2.05 -0.09 -11.26
CA ALA A 126 -1.03 0.93 -11.20
C ALA A 126 0.33 0.35 -11.63
N HIS A 127 1.14 1.15 -12.34
CA HIS A 127 2.45 0.74 -12.88
C HIS A 127 3.45 0.20 -11.84
N TYR A 128 3.22 0.47 -10.55
CA TYR A 128 4.04 0.03 -9.42
C TYR A 128 3.47 -1.17 -8.64
N ALA A 129 2.25 -1.62 -8.96
CA ALA A 129 1.58 -2.69 -8.23
C ALA A 129 1.73 -4.04 -8.96
N ALA A 130 1.98 -5.11 -8.20
CA ALA A 130 1.88 -6.50 -8.69
C ALA A 130 0.48 -7.09 -8.51
N ASN A 131 -0.27 -6.59 -7.52
CA ASN A 131 -1.65 -6.95 -7.28
C ASN A 131 -2.31 -5.80 -6.51
N CYS A 132 -3.59 -5.54 -6.74
CA CYS A 132 -4.33 -4.52 -6.00
C CYS A 132 -5.77 -4.97 -5.78
N TRP A 133 -6.26 -4.75 -4.57
CA TRP A 133 -7.63 -5.06 -4.16
C TRP A 133 -8.28 -3.83 -3.56
N ASP A 134 -9.48 -3.50 -4.02
CA ASP A 134 -10.28 -2.41 -3.49
C ASP A 134 -11.36 -2.96 -2.57
N ALA A 135 -11.48 -2.39 -1.37
CA ALA A 135 -12.70 -2.48 -0.59
C ALA A 135 -13.68 -1.44 -1.11
N GLU A 136 -14.73 -1.92 -1.77
CA GLU A 136 -15.79 -1.08 -2.33
C GLU A 136 -17.03 -1.12 -1.44
N ILE A 137 -17.61 0.04 -1.21
CA ILE A 137 -18.86 0.17 -0.43
C ILE A 137 -19.92 0.70 -1.38
N GLU A 138 -21.06 0.02 -1.43
CA GLU A 138 -22.20 0.45 -2.25
C GLU A 138 -22.90 1.63 -1.59
N CYS A 139 -23.09 2.75 -2.29
CA CYS A 139 -23.87 3.89 -1.83
C CYS A 139 -24.88 4.31 -2.91
N SER A 140 -25.58 5.42 -2.72
CA SER A 140 -26.53 5.99 -3.69
C SER A 140 -25.92 6.31 -5.06
N HIS A 141 -24.59 6.38 -5.13
CA HIS A 141 -23.80 6.60 -6.35
C HIS A 141 -23.24 5.29 -6.95
N GLY A 142 -23.65 4.13 -6.44
CA GLY A 142 -23.12 2.82 -6.82
C GLY A 142 -21.95 2.37 -5.94
N TRP A 143 -21.16 1.43 -6.45
CA TRP A 143 -19.98 0.92 -5.75
C TRP A 143 -18.82 1.91 -5.81
N ILE A 144 -18.37 2.39 -4.66
CA ILE A 144 -17.23 3.32 -4.58
C ILE A 144 -16.06 2.68 -3.86
N GLU A 145 -14.86 2.87 -4.39
CA GLU A 145 -13.61 2.49 -3.75
C GLU A 145 -13.39 3.33 -2.48
N CYS A 146 -13.35 2.69 -1.33
CA CYS A 146 -13.12 3.34 -0.03
C CYS A 146 -11.75 3.01 0.56
N VAL A 147 -11.20 1.84 0.25
CA VAL A 147 -9.85 1.43 0.67
C VAL A 147 -9.16 0.69 -0.48
N GLY A 148 -8.04 1.21 -0.98
CA GLY A 148 -7.17 0.48 -1.90
C GLY A 148 -6.13 -0.34 -1.12
N ILE A 149 -5.86 -1.58 -1.54
CA ILE A 149 -4.91 -2.49 -0.91
C ILE A 149 -3.93 -2.98 -1.97
N ALA A 150 -2.82 -2.27 -2.14
CA ALA A 150 -1.84 -2.53 -3.17
C ALA A 150 -0.68 -3.40 -2.65
N ASP A 151 -0.29 -4.41 -3.42
CA ASP A 151 1.00 -5.09 -3.28
C ASP A 151 1.99 -4.43 -4.24
N ARG A 152 2.74 -3.47 -3.72
CA ARG A 152 3.82 -2.78 -4.43
C ARG A 152 5.04 -3.69 -4.40
N SER A 153 5.11 -4.59 -5.36
CA SER A 153 6.29 -5.43 -5.53
C SER A 153 7.47 -4.58 -6.00
N THR A 154 8.63 -4.79 -5.41
CA THR A 154 9.87 -4.38 -6.04
C THR A 154 10.19 -5.41 -7.12
N TYR A 155 10.41 -4.96 -8.35
CA TYR A 155 11.11 -5.77 -9.36
C TYR A 155 12.49 -6.09 -8.77
N ASP A 156 12.62 -7.29 -8.21
CA ASP A 156 13.88 -7.82 -7.72
C ASP A 156 14.75 -7.97 -8.97
N LEU A 157 15.69 -7.03 -9.19
CA LEU A 157 16.84 -7.23 -10.06
C LEU A 157 17.42 -8.57 -9.63
N HIS A 158 17.17 -9.60 -10.44
CA HIS A 158 17.44 -10.98 -10.10
C HIS A 158 18.85 -11.12 -9.56
N ALA A 159 19.03 -12.07 -8.65
CA ALA A 159 20.35 -12.49 -8.18
C ALA A 159 21.20 -12.88 -9.40
N HIS A 160 21.94 -11.92 -9.95
CA HIS A 160 22.83 -12.17 -11.05
C HIS A 160 23.97 -13.01 -10.48
N THR A 161 24.12 -14.21 -11.01
CA THR A 161 25.43 -14.86 -11.00
C THR A 161 26.33 -13.89 -11.74
N LYS A 162 27.06 -13.02 -11.04
CA LYS A 162 27.77 -11.92 -11.68
C LYS A 162 28.88 -12.54 -12.53
N LEU A 163 28.70 -12.48 -13.85
CA LEU A 163 29.74 -12.84 -14.79
C LEU A 163 30.86 -11.80 -14.63
N VAL A 164 32.05 -12.24 -14.23
CA VAL A 164 33.21 -11.36 -14.13
C VAL A 164 33.96 -11.44 -15.44
N ILE A 165 33.90 -10.35 -16.21
CA ILE A 165 34.70 -10.13 -17.42
C ILE A 165 35.90 -9.27 -16.99
N ALA A 166 37.09 -9.88 -16.93
CA ALA A 166 38.30 -9.21 -16.47
C ALA A 166 39.34 -9.14 -17.61
N PRO A 167 39.45 -7.99 -18.29
CA PRO A 167 40.46 -7.77 -19.33
C PRO A 167 41.87 -7.68 -18.73
N VAL A 168 42.82 -8.45 -19.26
CA VAL A 168 44.23 -8.44 -18.81
C VAL A 168 44.94 -7.24 -19.44
N LYS A 169 44.90 -6.10 -18.76
CA LYS A 169 45.40 -4.79 -19.25
C LYS A 169 46.84 -4.85 -19.77
N LYS A 170 47.72 -5.66 -19.18
CA LYS A 170 49.11 -5.82 -19.62
C LYS A 170 49.21 -6.45 -21.02
N GLU A 171 48.50 -7.55 -21.24
CA GLU A 171 48.51 -8.27 -22.52
C GLU A 171 47.78 -7.47 -23.62
N LEU A 172 46.65 -6.85 -23.26
CA LEU A 172 45.91 -5.96 -24.16
C LEU A 172 46.71 -4.71 -24.56
N GLY A 173 47.51 -4.15 -23.64
CA GLY A 173 48.40 -3.03 -23.93
C GLY A 173 49.56 -3.40 -24.87
N LEU A 174 50.06 -4.64 -24.79
CA LEU A 174 51.09 -5.16 -25.70
C LEU A 174 50.52 -5.42 -27.11
N ALA A 175 49.29 -5.93 -27.19
CA ALA A 175 48.64 -6.27 -28.46
C ALA A 175 48.01 -5.07 -29.18
N PHE A 176 47.47 -4.10 -28.44
CA PHE A 176 46.70 -2.98 -28.99
C PHE A 176 47.28 -1.63 -28.58
N LYS A 177 48.54 -1.37 -28.94
CA LYS A 177 49.22 -0.09 -28.70
C LYS A 177 48.37 1.09 -29.19
N GLY A 178 47.95 1.96 -28.27
CA GLY A 178 47.14 3.15 -28.55
C GLY A 178 45.63 2.92 -28.64
N SER A 179 45.14 1.69 -28.84
CA SER A 179 43.70 1.37 -28.91
C SER A 179 43.18 0.58 -27.69
N GLN A 180 44.03 0.27 -26.72
CA GLN A 180 43.71 -0.52 -25.53
C GLN A 180 42.46 -0.06 -24.80
N LYS A 181 42.30 1.25 -24.57
CA LYS A 181 41.18 1.80 -23.81
C LYS A 181 39.83 1.44 -24.45
N ASN A 182 39.72 1.63 -25.76
CA ASN A 182 38.52 1.33 -26.54
C ASN A 182 38.18 -0.17 -26.54
N VAL A 183 39.21 -1.03 -26.57
CA VAL A 183 39.03 -2.50 -26.53
C VAL A 183 38.59 -2.95 -25.13
N VAL A 184 39.16 -2.40 -24.06
CA VAL A 184 38.76 -2.70 -22.67
C VAL A 184 37.32 -2.29 -22.42
N GLU A 185 36.94 -1.07 -22.81
CA GLU A 185 35.56 -0.57 -22.64
C GLU A 185 34.56 -1.42 -23.42
N ALA A 186 34.90 -1.85 -24.64
CA ALA A 186 34.03 -2.72 -25.43
C ALA A 186 33.89 -4.13 -24.83
N LEU A 187 34.97 -4.69 -24.26
CA LEU A 187 34.94 -5.98 -23.57
C LEU A 187 34.12 -5.91 -22.26
N GLU A 188 34.26 -4.83 -21.50
CA GLU A 188 33.49 -4.62 -20.27
C GLU A 188 32.00 -4.35 -20.52
N ALA A 189 31.65 -3.88 -21.73
CA ALA A 189 30.27 -3.61 -22.13
C ALA A 189 29.51 -4.81 -22.74
N MET A 190 30.16 -5.99 -22.88
CA MET A 190 29.53 -7.19 -23.43
C MET A 190 28.35 -7.67 -22.58
N ASN A 191 27.29 -8.15 -23.23
CA ASN A 191 26.18 -8.80 -22.52
C ASN A 191 26.53 -10.24 -22.10
N GLU A 192 25.71 -10.84 -21.22
CA GLU A 192 26.00 -12.16 -20.65
C GLU A 192 26.07 -13.27 -21.71
N LYS A 193 25.25 -13.18 -22.75
CA LYS A 193 25.21 -14.16 -23.85
C LYS A 193 26.50 -14.10 -24.68
N GLU A 194 26.90 -12.90 -25.10
CA GLU A 194 28.13 -12.65 -25.85
C GLU A 194 29.37 -13.10 -25.08
N ALA A 195 29.44 -12.79 -23.78
CA ALA A 195 30.58 -13.15 -22.96
C ALA A 195 30.68 -14.67 -22.73
N MET A 196 29.55 -15.39 -22.65
CA MET A 196 29.55 -16.86 -22.57
C MET A 196 29.93 -17.53 -23.89
N GLU A 197 29.46 -17.01 -25.02
CA GLU A 197 29.85 -17.47 -26.36
C GLU A 197 31.35 -17.22 -26.61
N MET A 198 31.84 -16.04 -26.23
CA MET A 198 33.26 -15.68 -26.28
C MET A 198 34.10 -16.60 -25.40
N LYS A 199 33.65 -16.92 -24.19
CA LYS A 199 34.35 -17.88 -23.31
C LYS A 199 34.48 -19.25 -23.98
N ALA A 200 33.39 -19.78 -24.55
CA ALA A 200 33.42 -21.07 -25.24
C ALA A 200 34.34 -21.04 -26.47
N ALA A 201 34.37 -19.94 -27.22
CA ALA A 201 35.27 -19.74 -28.35
C ALA A 201 36.76 -19.69 -27.90
N LEU A 202 37.06 -18.97 -26.82
CA LEU A 202 38.41 -18.88 -26.26
C LEU A 202 38.89 -20.21 -25.66
N GLU A 203 37.98 -21.03 -25.12
CA GLU A 203 38.31 -22.36 -24.59
C GLU A 203 38.54 -23.40 -25.69
N SER A 204 37.82 -23.31 -26.81
CA SER A 204 37.92 -24.25 -27.93
C SER A 204 39.02 -23.90 -28.94
N LYS A 205 39.13 -22.63 -29.34
CA LYS A 205 40.04 -22.17 -30.42
C LYS A 205 41.23 -21.36 -29.91
N GLY A 206 41.19 -20.87 -28.67
CA GLY A 206 42.26 -20.05 -28.08
C GLY A 206 42.25 -18.57 -28.50
N GLU A 207 41.49 -18.22 -29.52
CA GLU A 207 41.30 -16.86 -30.02
C GLU A 207 39.91 -16.65 -30.64
N VAL A 208 39.45 -15.40 -30.67
CA VAL A 208 38.12 -15.00 -31.18
C VAL A 208 38.20 -13.62 -31.84
N GLU A 209 37.50 -13.44 -32.96
CA GLU A 209 37.29 -12.11 -33.52
C GLU A 209 36.18 -11.37 -32.77
N PHE A 210 36.47 -10.17 -32.31
CA PHE A 210 35.55 -9.31 -31.59
C PHE A 210 35.43 -7.96 -32.28
N TYR A 211 34.21 -7.56 -32.65
CA TYR A 211 33.96 -6.27 -33.28
C TYR A 211 33.93 -5.16 -32.22
N VAL A 212 34.80 -4.16 -32.36
CA VAL A 212 34.84 -3.01 -31.46
C VAL A 212 34.20 -1.82 -32.17
N CYS A 213 32.97 -1.50 -31.78
CA CYS A 213 32.16 -0.43 -32.40
C CYS A 213 32.88 0.93 -32.41
N THR A 214 33.60 1.26 -31.33
CA THR A 214 34.36 2.52 -31.18
C THR A 214 35.59 2.61 -32.10
N LEU A 215 36.04 1.49 -32.67
CA LEU A 215 37.15 1.41 -33.62
C LEU A 215 36.69 1.04 -35.04
N GLY A 216 35.41 0.70 -35.22
CA GLY A 216 34.83 0.27 -36.49
C GLY A 216 35.46 -0.98 -37.11
N LYS A 217 36.14 -1.82 -36.32
CA LYS A 217 36.92 -2.96 -36.82
C LYS A 217 36.85 -4.19 -35.91
N ASN A 218 37.06 -5.37 -36.49
CA ASN A 218 37.29 -6.62 -35.75
C ASN A 218 38.71 -6.62 -35.17
N VAL A 219 38.83 -7.04 -33.91
CA VAL A 219 40.12 -7.29 -33.24
C VAL A 219 40.18 -8.74 -32.78
N CYS A 220 41.36 -9.36 -32.87
CA CYS A 220 41.56 -10.74 -32.41
C CYS A 220 41.90 -10.76 -30.91
N ILE A 221 41.02 -11.32 -30.09
CA ILE A 221 41.19 -11.47 -28.64
C ILE A 221 41.68 -12.89 -28.37
N LYS A 222 42.81 -13.01 -27.67
CA LYS A 222 43.40 -14.29 -27.27
C LYS A 222 43.04 -14.66 -25.84
N LYS A 223 43.12 -15.97 -25.51
CA LYS A 223 42.77 -16.49 -24.18
C LYS A 223 43.55 -15.84 -23.01
N ASN A 224 44.79 -15.42 -23.23
CA ASN A 224 45.60 -14.72 -22.22
C ASN A 224 45.20 -13.25 -22.01
N MET A 225 44.37 -12.68 -22.89
CA MET A 225 43.96 -11.27 -22.84
C MET A 225 42.66 -11.04 -22.06
N LEU A 226 41.89 -12.10 -21.80
CA LEU A 226 40.56 -11.98 -21.20
C LEU A 226 40.26 -13.16 -20.28
N LEU A 227 39.93 -12.88 -19.02
CA LEU A 227 39.46 -13.88 -18.07
C LEU A 227 37.95 -13.72 -17.88
N ILE A 228 37.18 -14.77 -18.23
CA ILE A 228 35.73 -14.83 -18.02
C ILE A 228 35.42 -15.93 -17.01
N SER A 229 34.96 -15.54 -15.82
CA SER A 229 34.65 -16.48 -14.73
C SER A 229 33.26 -16.25 -14.14
N LYS A 230 32.67 -17.33 -13.60
CA LYS A 230 31.47 -17.28 -12.78
C LYS A 230 31.90 -17.42 -11.33
N GLU A 231 31.98 -16.32 -10.60
CA GLU A 231 32.28 -16.36 -9.18
C GLU A 231 31.00 -16.60 -8.37
N LYS A 232 30.99 -17.66 -7.57
CA LYS A 232 30.00 -17.84 -6.50
C LYS A 232 30.49 -17.09 -5.27
N LYS A 233 30.09 -15.83 -5.12
CA LYS A 233 30.37 -15.08 -3.90
C LYS A 233 29.46 -15.61 -2.77
N LYS A 234 30.06 -16.13 -1.68
CA LYS A 234 29.33 -16.41 -0.44
C LYS A 234 28.96 -15.09 0.23
N GLU A 235 27.80 -14.55 -0.13
CA GLU A 235 27.26 -13.38 0.55
C GLU A 235 26.61 -13.81 1.87
N HIS A 236 27.15 -13.32 2.99
CA HIS A 236 26.59 -13.57 4.33
C HIS A 236 25.37 -12.67 4.61
N GLN A 237 25.17 -11.62 3.79
CA GLN A 237 24.06 -10.68 3.87
C GLN A 237 23.56 -10.41 2.45
N ARG A 238 22.27 -10.64 2.21
CA ARG A 238 21.61 -10.32 0.95
C ARG A 238 21.07 -8.89 1.04
N VAL A 239 21.47 -8.04 0.09
CA VAL A 239 20.83 -6.73 -0.10
C VAL A 239 19.61 -6.96 -0.99
N PHE A 240 18.44 -6.52 -0.55
CA PHE A 240 17.21 -6.54 -1.34
C PHE A 240 16.37 -5.31 -1.03
N THR A 241 15.53 -4.90 -1.98
CA THR A 241 14.53 -3.86 -1.74
C THR A 241 13.28 -4.53 -1.17
N PRO A 242 12.74 -4.10 -0.02
CA PRO A 242 11.55 -4.72 0.55
C PRO A 242 10.33 -4.55 -0.36
N SER A 243 9.47 -5.57 -0.40
CA SER A 243 8.13 -5.42 -0.98
C SER A 243 7.25 -4.65 0.00
N VAL A 244 6.24 -3.93 -0.51
CA VAL A 244 5.35 -3.12 0.33
C VAL A 244 3.90 -3.50 0.09
N ILE A 245 3.18 -3.81 1.17
CA ILE A 245 1.71 -3.91 1.14
C ILE A 245 1.15 -2.60 1.67
N GLU A 246 0.33 -1.94 0.86
CA GLU A 246 -0.22 -0.62 1.14
C GLU A 246 -1.75 -0.63 1.18
N PRO A 247 -2.34 -0.67 2.37
CA PRO A 247 -3.72 -0.22 2.60
C PRO A 247 -3.81 1.31 2.66
N SER A 248 -4.54 1.92 1.72
CA SER A 248 -4.83 3.36 1.65
C SER A 248 -6.32 3.62 1.85
N PHE A 249 -6.67 4.32 2.93
CA PHE A 249 -8.05 4.54 3.37
C PHE A 249 -8.54 5.95 3.03
N GLY A 250 -9.57 6.04 2.18
CA GLY A 250 -10.27 7.28 1.85
C GLY A 250 -11.26 7.66 2.96
N ILE A 251 -10.81 8.35 4.00
CA ILE A 251 -11.61 8.64 5.21
C ILE A 251 -12.93 9.35 4.88
N GLY A 252 -12.91 10.32 3.96
CA GLY A 252 -14.11 11.04 3.55
C GLY A 252 -15.17 10.15 2.90
N ARG A 253 -14.74 9.21 2.05
CA ARG A 253 -15.63 8.23 1.38
C ARG A 253 -16.22 7.25 2.39
N ILE A 254 -15.40 6.76 3.32
CA ILE A 254 -15.85 5.85 4.38
C ILE A 254 -16.93 6.53 5.25
N ILE A 255 -16.71 7.78 5.66
CA ILE A 255 -17.70 8.55 6.44
C ILE A 255 -18.99 8.77 5.63
N TYR A 256 -18.88 9.10 4.35
CA TYR A 256 -20.04 9.27 3.48
C TYR A 256 -20.89 8.00 3.40
N CYS A 257 -20.27 6.85 3.14
CA CYS A 257 -20.96 5.56 3.13
C CYS A 257 -21.56 5.22 4.49
N LEU A 258 -20.85 5.50 5.59
CA LEU A 258 -21.36 5.30 6.93
C LEU A 258 -22.62 6.13 7.19
N TYR A 259 -22.66 7.38 6.72
CA TYR A 259 -23.85 8.22 6.82
C TYR A 259 -25.03 7.58 6.09
N GLU A 260 -24.85 7.17 4.84
CA GLU A 260 -25.94 6.53 4.10
C GLU A 260 -26.41 5.22 4.74
N HIS A 261 -25.49 4.37 5.19
CA HIS A 261 -25.83 3.06 5.79
C HIS A 261 -26.47 3.21 7.17
N SER A 262 -26.20 4.31 7.86
CA SER A 262 -26.77 4.59 9.18
C SER A 262 -28.05 5.41 9.13
N PHE A 263 -28.34 6.09 8.02
CA PHE A 263 -29.49 6.98 7.91
C PHE A 263 -30.80 6.19 7.79
N TYR A 264 -31.77 6.53 8.63
CA TYR A 264 -33.12 6.04 8.50
C TYR A 264 -34.13 7.06 9.00
N THR A 265 -35.37 6.91 8.53
CA THR A 265 -36.48 7.73 8.98
C THR A 265 -37.41 6.91 9.87
N ARG A 266 -37.72 7.43 11.06
CA ARG A 266 -38.67 6.82 11.98
C ARG A 266 -39.98 7.60 11.98
N PRO A 267 -41.15 6.93 11.97
CA PRO A 267 -42.42 7.61 12.17
C PRO A 267 -42.50 8.22 13.59
N SER A 268 -42.96 9.46 13.69
CA SER A 268 -43.33 10.05 14.97
C SER A 268 -44.53 9.31 15.57
N LYS A 269 -44.58 9.23 16.90
CA LYS A 269 -45.77 8.73 17.62
C LYS A 269 -47.01 9.58 17.36
N ALA A 270 -46.83 10.86 17.01
CA ALA A 270 -47.89 11.80 16.71
C ALA A 270 -48.36 11.76 15.24
N GLY A 271 -47.81 10.87 14.41
CA GLY A 271 -48.27 10.65 13.02
C GLY A 271 -47.85 11.70 11.99
N ASP A 272 -47.63 12.94 12.40
CA ASP A 272 -47.50 14.08 11.47
C ASP A 272 -46.05 14.43 11.09
N GLU A 273 -45.05 13.85 11.74
CA GLU A 273 -43.64 14.18 11.51
C GLU A 273 -42.75 12.94 11.30
N GLN A 274 -41.82 13.05 10.36
CA GLN A 274 -40.78 12.07 10.11
C GLN A 274 -39.48 12.50 10.82
N LEU A 275 -38.98 11.63 11.70
CA LEU A 275 -37.73 11.87 12.42
C LEU A 275 -36.58 11.21 11.69
N ASN A 276 -35.62 12.03 11.24
CA ASN A 276 -34.39 11.55 10.61
C ASN A 276 -33.37 11.18 11.68
N VAL A 277 -32.83 9.96 11.59
CA VAL A 277 -31.93 9.40 12.60
C VAL A 277 -30.74 8.74 11.92
N PHE A 278 -29.55 8.90 12.52
CA PHE A 278 -28.38 8.10 12.19
C PHE A 278 -28.17 7.02 13.25
N ARG A 279 -28.21 5.74 12.84
CA ARG A 279 -27.92 4.58 13.68
C ARG A 279 -26.43 4.29 13.77
N PHE A 280 -25.62 5.28 14.16
CA PHE A 280 -24.19 5.06 14.34
C PHE A 280 -23.91 4.02 15.43
N PRO A 281 -22.97 3.08 15.22
CA PRO A 281 -22.45 2.28 16.31
C PRO A 281 -21.92 3.16 17.45
N PRO A 282 -22.05 2.73 18.72
CA PRO A 282 -21.56 3.51 19.86
C PRO A 282 -20.09 3.92 19.74
N LEU A 283 -19.26 3.11 19.07
CA LEU A 283 -17.85 3.40 18.82
C LEU A 283 -17.64 4.70 18.04
N VAL A 284 -18.47 4.98 17.03
CA VAL A 284 -18.29 6.09 16.09
C VAL A 284 -19.30 7.24 16.27
N ALA A 285 -20.33 7.05 17.10
CA ALA A 285 -21.30 8.11 17.40
C ALA A 285 -20.60 9.40 17.91
N PRO A 286 -20.83 10.59 17.33
CA PRO A 286 -20.10 11.81 17.71
C PRO A 286 -20.30 12.21 19.18
N ILE A 287 -21.52 12.03 19.67
CA ILE A 287 -21.92 12.26 21.05
C ILE A 287 -22.45 10.91 21.57
N LYS A 288 -21.89 10.42 22.67
CA LYS A 288 -22.23 9.10 23.21
C LYS A 288 -23.46 9.14 24.09
N CYS A 289 -23.69 10.27 24.75
CA CYS A 289 -24.80 10.46 25.67
C CYS A 289 -25.31 11.90 25.63
N THR A 290 -26.63 12.09 25.73
CA THR A 290 -27.22 13.42 25.92
C THR A 290 -28.01 13.41 27.22
N VAL A 291 -27.77 14.42 28.06
CA VAL A 291 -28.44 14.60 29.34
C VAL A 291 -29.58 15.61 29.16
N PHE A 292 -30.80 15.15 29.40
CA PHE A 292 -32.02 15.95 29.29
C PHE A 292 -32.62 16.18 30.68
N PRO A 293 -32.56 17.39 31.25
CA PRO A 293 -33.37 17.73 32.40
C PRO A 293 -34.84 17.76 31.97
N LEU A 294 -35.67 16.95 32.63
CA LEU A 294 -37.09 16.79 32.27
C LEU A 294 -37.89 18.10 32.41
N VAL A 295 -37.56 18.90 33.42
CA VAL A 295 -38.20 20.17 33.72
C VAL A 295 -37.13 21.26 33.77
N GLN A 296 -37.42 22.42 33.18
CA GLN A 296 -36.58 23.61 33.31
C GLN A 296 -36.77 24.21 34.72
N ASN A 297 -36.01 23.70 35.67
CA ASN A 297 -35.88 24.30 36.99
C ASN A 297 -34.47 24.05 37.56
N GLN A 298 -34.11 24.86 38.56
CA GLN A 298 -32.78 24.82 39.16
C GLN A 298 -32.41 23.43 39.69
N GLN A 299 -33.35 22.70 40.28
CA GLN A 299 -33.09 21.38 40.84
C GLN A 299 -32.65 20.37 39.77
N HIS A 300 -33.37 20.28 38.64
CA HIS A 300 -33.03 19.34 37.56
C HIS A 300 -31.77 19.76 36.81
N GLU A 301 -31.53 21.06 36.67
CA GLU A 301 -30.31 21.58 36.05
C GLU A 301 -29.06 21.26 36.88
N GLU A 302 -29.13 21.38 38.21
CA GLU A 302 -28.02 21.00 39.09
C GLU A 302 -27.74 19.49 39.01
N VAL A 303 -28.78 18.65 38.97
CA VAL A 303 -28.61 17.20 38.75
C VAL A 303 -27.98 16.92 37.39
N ALA A 304 -28.41 17.60 36.32
CA ALA A 304 -27.82 17.44 35.00
C ALA A 304 -26.33 17.81 34.97
N LYS A 305 -25.92 18.87 35.70
CA LYS A 305 -24.50 19.25 35.86
C LYS A 305 -23.71 18.20 36.63
N VAL A 306 -24.28 17.59 37.67
CA VAL A 306 -23.65 16.47 38.40
C VAL A 306 -23.44 15.28 37.47
N ILE A 307 -24.45 14.88 36.70
CA ILE A 307 -24.34 13.78 35.73
C ILE A 307 -23.28 14.09 34.67
N SER A 308 -23.28 15.32 34.12
CA SER A 308 -22.26 15.77 33.16
C SER A 308 -20.85 15.67 33.73
N THR A 309 -20.66 16.03 34.99
CA THR A 309 -19.37 15.92 35.67
C THR A 309 -18.94 14.44 35.77
N LEU A 310 -19.85 13.55 36.16
CA LEU A 310 -19.57 12.10 36.23
C LEU A 310 -19.23 11.51 34.85
N LEU A 311 -19.97 11.89 33.80
CA LEU A 311 -19.69 11.46 32.42
C LEU A 311 -18.33 11.96 31.93
N LYS A 312 -17.95 13.19 32.29
CA LYS A 312 -16.63 13.76 31.97
C LYS A 312 -15.51 12.98 32.66
N VAL A 313 -15.68 12.65 33.95
CA VAL A 313 -14.72 11.83 34.71
C VAL A 313 -14.58 10.44 34.10
N ALA A 314 -15.67 9.86 33.59
CA ALA A 314 -15.66 8.57 32.89
C ALA A 314 -15.10 8.64 31.45
N GLY A 315 -14.73 9.83 30.94
CA GLY A 315 -14.24 10.00 29.57
C GLY A 315 -15.33 9.83 28.48
N ILE A 316 -16.60 9.97 28.84
CA ILE A 316 -17.73 9.79 27.93
C ILE A 316 -18.11 11.14 27.30
N SER A 317 -17.97 11.26 25.98
CA SER A 317 -18.43 12.44 25.23
C SER A 317 -19.94 12.59 25.37
N HIS A 318 -20.38 13.76 25.84
CA HIS A 318 -21.78 14.02 26.12
C HIS A 318 -22.17 15.49 25.88
N LYS A 319 -23.48 15.75 25.80
CA LYS A 319 -24.07 17.09 25.73
C LYS A 319 -25.20 17.22 26.75
N ILE A 320 -25.39 18.40 27.33
CA ILE A 320 -26.62 18.74 28.05
C ILE A 320 -27.52 19.49 27.08
N ASP A 321 -28.78 19.08 26.97
CA ASP A 321 -29.78 19.79 26.18
C ASP A 321 -30.87 20.36 27.08
N ILE A 322 -30.89 21.69 27.20
CA ILE A 322 -31.84 22.44 28.03
C ILE A 322 -32.93 23.13 27.22
N THR A 323 -33.02 22.87 25.90
CA THR A 323 -33.86 23.65 24.97
C THR A 323 -35.38 23.41 25.12
N GLY A 324 -35.80 22.52 26.03
CA GLY A 324 -37.13 22.60 26.64
C GLY A 324 -38.35 22.32 25.75
N LEU A 325 -38.22 21.51 24.69
CA LEU A 325 -39.37 21.09 23.88
C LEU A 325 -39.53 19.57 23.91
N CYS A 326 -40.52 19.15 24.73
CA CYS A 326 -41.25 17.88 24.76
C CYS A 326 -40.45 16.57 24.62
N SER A 327 -40.06 16.00 25.77
CA SER A 327 -40.07 14.54 25.92
C SER A 327 -41.51 14.08 26.19
N GLY A 328 -42.33 14.00 25.14
CA GLY A 328 -43.69 13.44 25.13
C GLY A 328 -43.81 12.31 24.13
#